data_AF-A0A353Z2R4-F1
#
_entry.id   AF-A0A353Z2R4-F1
#
_cell.length_a   1.000
_cell.length_b   1.000
_cell.length_c   1.000
_cell.angle_alpha   90.00
_cell.angle_beta   90.00
_cell.angle_gamma   90.00
#
_symmetry.space_group_name_H-M   'P 1'
#
loop_
_entity.id
_entity.type
_entity.pdbx_description
1 polymer ?
#
loop_
_entity_poly.entity_id
_entity_poly.type
_entity_poly.pdbx_seq_one_letter_code
_entity_poly.pdbx_strand_id
1 'polypeptide(L)' 'MKNLSFLLLVALVLSACSGIKVVSDMDPSVNFNDHKTLEYYGWVEESDQIMNRFDKERIENAFASEFKSRGIEVVE' A
#
# COMPACT_ATOMS: atom_id res chain seq x y z
N MET A 1 -24.32 -23.67 24.57
CA MET A 1 -24.58 -23.14 23.21
C MET A 1 -23.97 -21.74 22.99
N LYS A 2 -24.13 -20.78 23.91
CA LYS A 2 -23.56 -19.42 23.78
C LYS A 2 -22.03 -19.39 23.55
N ASN A 3 -21.28 -20.23 24.25
CA ASN A 3 -19.82 -20.28 24.15
C ASN A 3 -19.33 -20.87 22.82
N LEU A 4 -20.10 -21.78 22.22
CA LEU A 4 -19.77 -22.37 20.91
C LEU A 4 -19.98 -21.37 19.77
N SER A 5 -21.04 -20.56 19.86
CA SER A 5 -21.29 -19.48 18.91
C SER A 5 -20.20 -18.40 18.97
N PHE A 6 -19.70 -18.07 20.17
CA PHE A 6 -18.58 -17.15 20.33
C PHE A 6 -17.27 -17.71 19.73
N LEU A 7 -16.95 -18.98 19.96
CA LEU A 7 -15.79 -19.65 19.35
C LEU A 7 -15.86 -19.66 17.81
N LEU A 8 -17.05 -19.90 17.25
CA LEU A 8 -17.29 -19.85 15.81
C LEU A 8 -17.08 -18.45 15.23
N LEU A 9 -17.52 -17.41 15.94
CA LEU A 9 -17.31 -16.02 15.54
C LEU A 9 -15.81 -15.67 15.54
N VAL A 10 -15.07 -16.07 16.57
CA VAL A 10 -13.62 -15.84 16.65
C VAL A 10 -12.89 -16.58 15.53
N ALA A 11 -13.25 -17.84 15.26
CA ALA A 11 -12.66 -18.61 14.17
C ALA A 11 -12.90 -17.96 12.80
N LEU A 12 -14.10 -17.40 12.57
CA LEU A 12 -14.43 -16.69 11.34
C LEU A 12 -13.59 -15.42 11.16
N VAL A 13 -13.43 -14.61 12.22
CA VAL A 13 -12.61 -13.39 12.18
C VAL A 13 -11.14 -13.71 11.91
N LEU A 14 -10.59 -14.75 12.53
CA LEU A 14 -9.20 -15.16 12.32
C LEU A 14 -8.94 -15.69 10.90
N SER A 15 -9.96 -16.22 10.21
CA SER A 15 -9.84 -16.67 8.82
C SER A 15 -9.79 -15.55 7.79
N ALA A 16 -10.16 -14.32 8.16
CA ALA A 16 -10.19 -13.16 7.26
C ALA A 16 -8.81 -12.50 7.06
N CYS A 17 -7.80 -12.86 7.86
CA CYS A 17 -6.44 -12.35 7.70
C CYS A 17 -5.73 -13.08 6.54
N SER A 18 -5.94 -12.62 5.30
CA SER A 18 -5.07 -12.99 4.18
C SER A 18 -3.87 -12.05 4.13
N GLY A 19 -2.66 -12.61 4.20
CA GLY A 19 -1.45 -11.84 3.95
C GLY A 19 -1.32 -11.46 2.48
N ILE A 20 -0.70 -10.32 2.20
CA ILE A 20 -0.26 -9.95 0.86
C ILE A 20 1.21 -10.34 0.72
N LYS A 21 1.58 -10.95 -0.40
CA LYS A 21 2.98 -11.20 -0.73
C LYS A 21 3.56 -9.96 -1.41
N VAL A 22 4.55 -9.34 -0.81
CA VAL A 22 5.28 -8.20 -1.37
C VAL A 22 6.70 -8.64 -1.72
N VAL A 23 7.16 -8.27 -2.91
CA VAL A 23 8.55 -8.48 -3.36
C VAL A 23 9.12 -7.10 -3.68
N SER A 24 10.34 -6.85 -3.23
CA SER A 24 11.06 -5.61 -3.50
C SER A 24 12.47 -5.97 -3.94
N ASP A 25 12.91 -5.33 -5.01
CA ASP A 25 14.26 -5.39 -5.55
C ASP A 25 14.76 -3.95 -5.66
N MET A 26 16.00 -3.71 -5.24
CA MET A 26 16.60 -2.38 -5.19
C MET A 26 18.05 -2.48 -5.65
N ASP A 27 18.52 -1.45 -6.37
CA ASP A 27 19.93 -1.34 -6.75
C ASP A 27 20.78 -1.03 -5.49
N PRO A 28 21.68 -1.95 -5.06
CA PRO A 28 22.49 -1.75 -3.86
C PRO A 28 23.55 -0.65 -4.03
N SER A 29 23.79 -0.16 -5.24
CA SER A 29 24.73 0.92 -5.52
C SER A 29 24.14 2.32 -5.28
N VAL A 30 22.82 2.43 -5.11
CA VAL A 30 22.12 3.71 -4.93
C VAL A 30 21.93 4.05 -3.45
N ASN A 31 22.39 5.24 -3.04
CA ASN A 31 22.10 5.80 -1.73
C ASN A 31 20.85 6.67 -1.78
N PHE A 32 19.70 6.10 -1.40
CA PHE A 32 18.42 6.81 -1.43
C PHE A 32 18.34 8.03 -0.49
N ASN A 33 19.27 8.19 0.46
CA ASN A 33 19.33 9.39 1.29
C ASN A 33 19.69 10.65 0.50
N ASP A 34 20.28 10.49 -0.68
CA ASP A 34 20.70 11.60 -1.55
C ASP A 34 19.52 12.21 -2.33
N HIS A 35 18.35 11.58 -2.31
CA HIS A 35 17.14 12.04 -2.97
C HIS A 35 16.14 12.62 -1.95
N LYS A 36 15.55 13.77 -2.26
CA LYS A 36 14.63 14.50 -1.37
C LYS A 36 13.23 14.68 -1.93
N THR A 37 13.07 14.44 -3.22
CA THR A 37 11.80 14.61 -3.91
C THR A 37 11.50 13.41 -4.79
N LEU A 38 10.22 13.16 -5.04
CA LEU A 38 9.73 12.17 -5.99
C LEU A 38 8.54 12.73 -6.77
N GLU A 39 8.29 12.18 -7.94
CA GLU A 39 7.08 12.46 -8.74
C GLU A 39 6.46 11.12 -9.14
N TYR A 40 5.14 11.08 -9.25
CA TYR A 40 4.45 9.91 -9.78
C TYR A 40 4.56 9.84 -11.29
N TYR A 41 4.98 8.70 -11.80
CA TYR A 41 5.04 8.43 -13.24
C TYR A 41 3.65 8.34 -13.91
N GLY A 42 2.58 8.41 -13.12
CA GLY A 42 1.20 8.22 -13.56
C GLY A 42 0.76 6.75 -13.55
N TRP A 43 -0.51 6.55 -13.88
CA TRP A 43 -1.13 5.23 -13.94
C TRP A 43 -0.91 4.57 -15.29
N VAL A 44 -0.73 3.25 -15.28
CA VAL A 44 -0.67 2.45 -16.50
C VAL A 44 -1.99 2.58 -17.27
N GLU A 45 -1.92 2.52 -18.60
CA GLU A 45 -3.10 2.49 -19.47
C GLU A 45 -4.09 1.41 -19.01
N GLU A 46 -5.38 1.68 -19.15
CA GLU A 46 -6.47 0.78 -18.74
C GLU A 46 -6.60 0.51 -17.23
N SER A 47 -5.83 1.18 -16.36
CA SER A 47 -6.00 1.07 -14.90
C SER A 47 -7.43 1.39 -14.44
N ASP A 48 -8.17 2.22 -15.18
CA ASP A 48 -9.57 2.57 -14.89
C ASP A 48 -10.55 1.38 -15.03
N GLN A 49 -10.15 0.28 -15.67
CA GLN A 49 -10.98 -0.93 -15.74
C GLN A 49 -11.12 -1.62 -14.38
N ILE A 50 -10.14 -1.42 -13.47
CA ILE A 50 -10.07 -2.11 -12.18
C ILE A 50 -9.99 -1.16 -10.98
N MET A 51 -9.61 0.10 -11.20
CA MET A 51 -9.46 1.11 -10.14
C MET A 51 -10.21 2.38 -10.52
N ASN A 52 -11.06 2.86 -9.61
CA ASN A 52 -11.69 4.17 -9.78
C ASN A 52 -10.79 5.29 -9.24
N ARG A 53 -11.22 6.55 -9.42
CA ARG A 53 -10.50 7.74 -8.93
C ARG A 53 -10.12 7.65 -7.45
N PHE A 54 -11.01 7.17 -6.59
CA PHE A 54 -10.73 7.07 -5.15
C PHE A 54 -9.66 6.03 -4.84
N ASP A 55 -9.59 4.94 -5.60
CA ASP A 55 -8.56 3.91 -5.41
C ASP A 55 -7.19 4.50 -5.76
N LYS A 56 -7.10 5.21 -6.88
CA LYS A 56 -5.90 5.92 -7.32
C LYS A 56 -5.43 6.93 -6.29
N GLU A 57 -6.33 7.81 -5.85
CA GLU A 57 -6.04 8.83 -4.82
C GLU A 57 -5.57 8.20 -3.50
N ARG A 58 -6.16 7.08 -3.07
CA ARG A 58 -5.76 6.40 -1.83
C ARG A 58 -4.36 5.83 -1.93
N ILE A 59 -4.02 5.22 -3.07
CA ILE A 59 -2.69 4.64 -3.30
C ILE A 59 -1.64 5.75 -3.31
N GLU A 60 -1.86 6.81 -4.10
CA GLU A 60 -0.95 7.96 -4.16
C GLU A 60 -0.74 8.57 -2.76
N ASN A 61 -1.82 8.88 -2.04
CA ASN A 61 -1.72 9.44 -0.69
C ASN A 61 -1.00 8.51 0.31
N ALA A 62 -1.19 7.20 0.20
CA ALA A 62 -0.48 6.22 1.03
C ALA A 62 1.03 6.24 0.75
N PHE A 63 1.43 6.27 -0.53
CA PHE A 63 2.84 6.40 -0.91
C PHE A 63 3.41 7.75 -0.45
N ALA A 64 2.71 8.87 -0.70
CA ALA A 64 3.14 10.19 -0.26
C ALA A 64 3.40 10.24 1.24
N SER A 65 2.51 9.63 2.03
CA SER A 65 2.63 9.58 3.49
C SER A 65 3.84 8.75 3.95
N GLU A 66 4.07 7.58 3.33
CA GLU A 66 5.21 6.72 3.62
C GLU A 66 6.53 7.41 3.25
N PHE A 67 6.63 8.03 2.07
CA PHE A 67 7.83 8.77 1.67
C PHE A 67 8.07 10.02 2.52
N LYS A 68 7.01 10.75 2.89
CA LYS A 68 7.10 11.90 3.79
C LYS A 68 7.64 11.50 5.16
N SER A 69 7.22 10.34 5.68
CA SER A 69 7.77 9.80 6.94
C SER A 69 9.27 9.53 6.89
N ARG A 70 9.83 9.37 5.68
CA ARG A 70 11.25 9.14 5.39
C ARG A 70 11.99 10.41 4.95
N GLY A 71 11.32 11.58 4.99
CA GLY A 71 11.90 12.87 4.61
C GLY A 71 12.01 13.10 3.10
N ILE A 72 11.17 12.43 2.31
CA ILE A 72 11.07 12.61 0.86
C ILE A 72 9.70 13.24 0.54
N GLU A 73 9.68 14.33 -0.21
CA GLU A 73 8.46 15.05 -0.58
C GLU A 73 8.01 14.72 -2.01
N VAL A 74 6.69 14.68 -2.24
CA VAL A 74 6.14 14.54 -3.59
C VAL A 74 6.14 15.92 -4.25
N VAL A 75 6.64 16.01 -5.49
CA VAL A 75 6.64 17.20 -6.33
C VAL A 75 5.87 16.93 -7.63
N GLU A 76 5.31 18.01 -8.22
CA GLU A 76 4.61 18.04 -9.52
C GLU A 76 5.49 18.60 -10.64
#